data_AF-A0A6G1JQT6-F1
#
_entry.id   AF-A0A6G1JQT6-F1
#
_cell.length_a   1.000
_cell.length_b   1.000
_cell.length_c   1.000
_cell.angle_alpha   90.00
_cell.angle_beta   90.00
_cell.angle_gamma   90.00
#
_symmetry.space_group_name_H-M   'P 1'
#
loop_
_entity.id
_entity.type
_entity.pdbx_description
1 polymer ?
#
loop_
_entity_poly.entity_id
_entity_poly.type
_entity_poly.pdbx_seq_one_letter_code
_entity_poly.pdbx_strand_id
1 'polypeptide(L)'
;MLTELLEMGSFIHDVEGEILCESVNTKIPYFNAPIYLENKTPIGKVDEILGPINSVYFTIKPQEGIQAKSFKAGDKFYIGGDKLLPLEK
;
A
#
# COMPACT_ATOMS: atom_id res chain seq x y z
N MET A 1 -3.02 -8.46 20.54
CA MET A 1 -1.60 -8.24 20.18
C MET A 1 -1.56 -7.17 19.11
N LEU A 2 -0.72 -6.15 19.26
CA LEU A 2 -0.58 -5.10 18.24
C LEU A 2 0.11 -5.72 17.03
N THR A 3 -0.56 -5.78 15.89
CA THR A 3 0.03 -6.18 14.61
C THR A 3 1.14 -5.18 14.27
N GLU A 4 2.34 -5.70 14.05
CA GLU A 4 3.47 -4.91 13.56
C GLU A 4 3.14 -4.38 12.16
N LEU A 5 3.38 -3.08 11.94
CA LEU A 5 3.25 -2.47 10.64
C LEU A 5 4.57 -2.62 9.89
N LEU A 6 4.49 -3.09 8.66
CA LEU A 6 5.63 -3.22 7.75
C LEU A 6 5.50 -2.21 6.62
N GLU A 7 6.62 -1.67 6.16
CA GLU A 7 6.65 -0.80 4.98
C GLU A 7 6.19 -1.61 3.76
N MET A 8 5.19 -1.11 3.03
CA MET A 8 4.55 -1.82 1.93
C MET A 8 4.88 -1.17 0.58
N GLY A 9 4.81 0.15 0.49
CA GLY A 9 5.11 0.83 -0.75
C GLY A 9 5.35 2.33 -0.60
N SER A 10 5.92 2.89 -1.66
CA SER A 10 6.18 4.32 -1.80
C SER A 10 5.24 4.93 -2.84
N PHE A 11 4.78 6.15 -2.59
CA PHE A 11 3.96 6.91 -3.53
C PHE A 11 4.70 7.15 -4.84
N ILE A 12 4.05 6.85 -5.96
CA ILE A 12 4.49 7.23 -7.31
C ILE A 12 3.71 8.44 -7.80
N HIS A 13 2.40 8.29 -7.99
CA HIS A 13 1.48 9.36 -8.44
C HIS A 13 0.02 9.00 -8.11
N ASP A 14 -0.87 9.99 -8.15
CA ASP A 14 -2.31 9.76 -8.09
C ASP A 14 -2.86 9.36 -9.47
N VAL A 15 -3.77 8.39 -9.50
CA VAL A 15 -4.42 7.92 -10.73
C VAL A 15 -5.89 7.70 -10.48
N GLU A 16 -6.75 8.46 -11.17
CA GLU A 16 -8.22 8.36 -11.05
C GLU A 16 -8.76 8.45 -9.61
N GLY A 17 -8.04 9.14 -8.72
CA GLY A 17 -8.39 9.26 -7.30
C GLY A 17 -7.83 8.17 -6.40
N GLU A 18 -7.14 7.18 -6.96
CA GLU A 18 -6.34 6.19 -6.24
C GLU A 18 -4.88 6.63 -6.09
N ILE A 19 -4.19 5.96 -5.19
CA ILE A 19 -2.76 6.17 -4.94
C ILE A 19 -2.00 5.02 -5.57
N LEU A 20 -1.20 5.28 -6.60
CA LEU A 20 -0.31 4.27 -7.16
C LEU A 20 0.98 4.20 -6.34
N CYS A 21 1.34 2.98 -5.92
CA CYS A 21 2.55 2.70 -5.17
C CYS A 21 3.49 1.73 -5.89
N GLU A 22 4.79 1.98 -5.75
CA GLU A 22 5.82 0.96 -5.96
C GLU A 22 5.93 0.12 -4.70
N SER A 23 5.91 -1.21 -4.83
CA SER A 23 6.15 -2.08 -3.69
C SER A 23 7.62 -2.03 -3.27
N VAL A 24 7.85 -1.85 -1.97
CA VAL A 24 9.19 -1.97 -1.35
C VAL A 24 9.31 -3.23 -0.49
N ASN A 25 8.33 -4.12 -0.59
CA ASN A 25 8.23 -5.35 0.19
C ASN A 25 8.48 -6.57 -0.70
N THR A 26 9.10 -7.61 -0.16
CA THR A 26 9.33 -8.87 -0.89
C THR A 26 8.09 -9.76 -0.96
N LYS A 27 7.03 -9.42 -0.21
CA LYS A 27 5.76 -10.14 -0.16
C LYS A 27 4.65 -9.36 -0.86
N ILE A 28 3.62 -10.09 -1.30
CA ILE A 28 2.45 -9.53 -2.00
C ILE A 28 1.37 -9.16 -0.97
N PRO A 29 0.77 -7.96 -1.02
CA PRO A 29 -0.32 -7.62 -0.12
C PRO A 29 -1.61 -8.38 -0.44
N TYR A 30 -2.47 -8.61 0.55
CA TYR A 30 -3.84 -9.03 0.26
C TYR A 30 -4.66 -7.89 -0.36
N PHE A 31 -5.55 -8.25 -1.28
CA PHE A 31 -6.64 -7.36 -1.69
C PHE A 31 -7.46 -6.90 -0.48
N ASN A 32 -7.89 -5.64 -0.49
CA ASN A 32 -8.62 -4.97 0.58
C ASN A 32 -7.87 -4.91 1.94
N ALA A 33 -6.57 -5.22 1.98
CA ALA A 33 -5.80 -5.05 3.20
C ALA A 33 -5.76 -3.56 3.60
N PRO A 34 -6.00 -3.21 4.88
CA PRO A 34 -5.89 -1.84 5.35
C PRO A 34 -4.46 -1.30 5.20
N ILE A 35 -4.36 -0.06 4.73
CA ILE A 35 -3.10 0.66 4.57
C ILE A 35 -3.06 1.88 5.50
N TYR A 36 -1.88 2.12 6.06
CA TYR A 36 -1.63 3.10 7.09
C TYR A 36 -0.45 4.01 6.75
N LEU A 37 -0.40 5.16 7.41
CA LEU A 37 0.84 5.93 7.60
C LEU A 37 1.67 5.33 8.74
N GLU A 38 2.93 5.77 8.88
CA GLU A 38 3.85 5.30 9.92
C GLU A 38 3.27 5.47 11.35
N ASN A 39 2.56 6.57 11.58
CA ASN A 39 1.87 6.87 12.84
C ASN A 39 0.59 6.04 13.05
N LYS A 40 0.35 5.01 12.23
CA LYS A 40 -0.82 4.11 12.23
C LYS A 40 -2.15 4.77 11.85
N THR A 41 -2.12 5.97 11.26
CA THR A 41 -3.33 6.59 10.69
C THR A 41 -3.81 5.76 9.50
N PRO A 42 -5.04 5.24 9.49
CA PRO A 42 -5.58 4.52 8.33
C PRO A 42 -5.84 5.51 7.20
N ILE A 43 -5.46 5.13 5.97
CA ILE A 43 -5.64 6.00 4.79
C ILE A 43 -6.50 5.37 3.69
N GLY A 44 -6.71 4.05 3.74
CA GLY A 44 -7.40 3.33 2.69
C GLY A 44 -7.09 1.85 2.73
N LYS A 45 -7.24 1.19 1.59
CA LYS A 45 -6.99 -0.24 1.43
C LYS A 45 -6.44 -0.56 0.05
N VAL A 46 -5.74 -1.69 -0.07
CA VAL A 46 -5.27 -2.21 -1.36
C VAL A 46 -6.46 -2.52 -2.28
N ASP A 47 -6.43 -2.05 -3.53
CA ASP A 47 -7.50 -2.29 -4.51
C ASP A 47 -7.01 -3.12 -5.70
N GLU A 48 -5.92 -2.70 -6.34
CA GLU A 48 -5.29 -3.43 -7.45
C GLU A 48 -3.84 -3.82 -7.14
N ILE A 49 -3.39 -4.94 -7.71
CA ILE A 49 -2.00 -5.43 -7.65
C ILE A 49 -1.60 -5.76 -9.08
N LEU A 50 -0.51 -5.16 -9.56
CA LEU A 50 -0.10 -5.20 -10.96
C LEU A 50 1.43 -5.14 -11.10
N GLY A 51 1.90 -5.15 -12.35
CA GLY A 51 3.31 -5.12 -12.68
C GLY A 51 3.96 -6.51 -12.77
N PRO A 52 5.22 -6.57 -13.23
CA PRO A 52 5.98 -7.81 -13.28
C PRO A 52 6.39 -8.26 -11.88
N ILE A 53 6.69 -9.55 -11.73
CA ILE A 53 7.01 -10.17 -10.43
C ILE A 53 8.24 -9.56 -9.71
N ASN A 54 9.13 -8.91 -10.47
CA ASN A 54 10.33 -8.23 -9.97
C ASN A 54 10.15 -6.72 -9.76
N SER A 55 8.99 -6.16 -10.10
CA SER A 55 8.65 -4.75 -9.92
C SER A 55 7.14 -4.65 -9.73
N VAL A 56 6.69 -5.03 -8.53
CA VAL A 56 5.28 -5.06 -8.16
C VAL A 56 4.80 -3.65 -7.85
N TYR A 57 3.64 -3.30 -8.40
CA TYR A 57 2.91 -2.09 -8.08
C TYR A 57 1.56 -2.46 -7.49
N PHE A 58 0.99 -1.55 -6.71
CA PHE A 58 -0.36 -1.71 -6.20
C PHE A 58 -1.03 -0.35 -6.08
N THR A 59 -2.36 -0.35 -6.14
CA THR A 59 -3.13 0.85 -5.86
C THR A 59 -3.72 0.79 -4.46
N ILE A 60 -3.84 1.96 -3.83
CA ILE A 60 -4.60 2.14 -2.60
C ILE A 60 -5.84 2.94 -2.95
N LYS A 61 -7.01 2.36 -2.67
CA LYS A 61 -8.28 3.08 -2.67
C LYS A 61 -8.40 3.89 -1.38
N PRO A 62 -8.36 5.23 -1.45
CA PRO A 62 -8.41 6.05 -0.26
C PRO A 62 -9.75 5.91 0.45
N GLN A 63 -9.73 6.02 1.77
CA GLN A 63 -10.96 6.16 2.55
C GLN A 63 -11.51 7.59 2.49
N GLU A 64 -12.72 7.79 2.99
CA GLU A 64 -13.34 9.12 3.05
C GLU A 64 -12.43 10.15 3.73
N GLY A 65 -12.34 11.34 3.13
CA GLY A 65 -11.51 12.44 3.62
C GLY A 65 -10.04 12.37 3.22
N ILE A 66 -9.56 11.27 2.63
CA ILE A 66 -8.20 11.15 2.10
C ILE A 66 -8.22 11.41 0.59
N GLN A 67 -7.34 12.29 0.13
CA GLN A 67 -7.19 12.62 -1.28
C GLN A 67 -5.83 12.12 -1.76
N ALA A 68 -5.78 11.28 -2.80
CA ALA A 68 -4.52 10.75 -3.33
C ALA A 68 -3.50 11.86 -3.67
N LYS A 69 -4.00 13.02 -4.14
CA LYS A 69 -3.23 14.20 -4.54
C LYS A 69 -2.49 14.90 -3.39
N SER A 70 -2.81 14.57 -2.13
CA SER A 70 -2.14 15.17 -0.98
C SER A 70 -0.78 14.56 -0.68
N PHE A 71 -0.48 13.40 -1.30
CA PHE A 71 0.79 12.71 -1.14
C PHE A 71 1.79 13.14 -2.22
N LYS A 72 3.07 12.93 -1.95
CA LYS A 72 4.19 13.26 -2.84
C LYS A 72 5.11 12.06 -3.03
N ALA A 73 5.87 12.08 -4.12
CA ALA A 73 6.84 11.02 -4.44
C ALA A 73 7.72 10.68 -3.24
N GLY A 74 7.77 9.39 -2.90
CA GLY A 74 8.54 8.88 -1.75
C GLY A 74 7.80 8.86 -0.41
N ASP A 75 6.58 9.39 -0.30
CA ASP A 75 5.74 9.16 0.88
C ASP A 75 5.51 7.65 1.07
N LYS A 76 5.62 7.17 2.31
CA LYS A 76 5.62 5.75 2.65
C LYS A 76 4.27 5.30 3.20
N PHE A 77 3.89 4.09 2.80
CA PHE A 77 2.67 3.43 3.25
C PHE A 77 2.96 2.07 3.88
N TYR A 78 2.15 1.71 4.86
CA TYR A 78 2.39 0.59 5.74
C TYR A 78 1.18 -0.36 5.80
N ILE A 79 1.44 -1.63 6.06
CA ILE A 79 0.45 -2.71 6.13
C ILE A 79 0.68 -3.58 7.36
N GLY A 80 -0.36 -4.24 7.87
CA GLY A 80 -0.19 -5.27 8.91
C GLY A 80 0.58 -6.48 8.38
N GLY A 81 1.57 -6.97 9.13
CA GLY A 81 2.39 -8.11 8.71
C GLY A 81 1.62 -9.43 8.49
N ASP A 82 0.43 -9.56 9.08
CA ASP A 82 -0.49 -10.69 8.86
C ASP A 82 -1.28 -10.59 7.54
N LYS A 83 -1.10 -9.50 6.77
CA LYS A 83 -1.82 -9.23 5.52
C LYS A 83 -0.97 -9.42 4.25
N LEU A 84 0.03 -10.29 4.34
CA LEU A 84 1.02 -10.51 3.29
C LEU A 84 1.06 -11.99 2.85
N LEU A 85 1.16 -12.21 1.55
CA LEU A 85 1.41 -13.50 0.90
C LEU A 85 2.89 -13.62 0.54
N PRO A 86 3.53 -14.79 0.77
CA PRO A 86 4.86 -15.03 0.22
C PRO A 86 4.78 -15.05 -1.31
N LEU A 87 5.83 -14.53 -1.96
CA LEU A 87 5.94 -14.52 -3.43
C LEU A 87 6.13 -15.94 -3.98
N GLU A 88 6.82 -16.78 -3.22
CA GLU A 88 7.06 -18.19 -3.49
C GLU A 88 6.14 -19.06 -2.63
N LYS A 89 5.66 -20.18 -3.17
CA LYS A 89 4.88 -21.16 -2.42
C LYS A 89 5.76 -22.16 -1.70
#